data_AF-A0A0Q5QUL1-F1
#
_entry.id   AF-A0A0Q5QUL1-F1
#
_cell.length_a   1.000
_cell.length_b   1.000
_cell.length_c   1.000
_cell.angle_alpha   90.00
_cell.angle_beta   90.00
_cell.angle_gamma   90.00
#
_symmetry.space_group_name_H-M   'P 1'
#
loop_
_entity.id
_entity.type
_entity.pdbx_description
1 polymer ?
#
loop_
_entity_poly.entity_id
_entity_poly.type
_entity_poly.pdbx_seq_one_letter_code
_entity_poly.pdbx_strand_id
1 'polypeptide(L)'
;MAQHISRTRISRTVGVAIAAAGVGVIALMPATASAAPADRAVPGTSCTVGQVERAATAVSPAIGGYLRNPQIRAEFERIVVLPEPQRRAEVARYLDRNPDVAAQVDRFRPQIDRGVARVIATCDRF
;
A
#
# COMPACT_ATOMS: atom_id res chain seq x y z
N MET A 1 -7.82 -58.00 -21.80
CA MET A 1 -7.71 -57.61 -23.22
C MET A 1 -9.06 -57.09 -23.68
N ALA A 2 -9.05 -55.92 -24.34
CA ALA A 2 -10.07 -55.34 -25.21
C ALA A 2 -11.55 -55.33 -24.76
N GLN A 3 -12.08 -54.13 -24.46
CA GLN A 3 -13.49 -53.85 -24.67
C GLN A 3 -13.61 -52.71 -25.69
N HIS A 4 -14.25 -53.07 -26.81
CA HIS A 4 -14.52 -52.28 -27.99
C HIS A 4 -15.38 -51.05 -27.67
N ILE A 5 -14.88 -49.88 -28.09
CA ILE A 5 -15.64 -48.63 -28.17
C ILE A 5 -16.42 -48.64 -29.49
N SER A 6 -17.76 -48.63 -29.44
CA SER A 6 -18.61 -48.38 -30.59
C SER A 6 -19.64 -47.29 -30.30
N ARG A 7 -19.25 -46.07 -30.71
CA ARG A 7 -20.03 -45.04 -31.40
C ARG A 7 -21.52 -44.91 -31.05
N THR A 8 -21.83 -43.93 -30.21
CA THR A 8 -23.09 -43.16 -30.34
C THR A 8 -22.75 -41.77 -30.89
N ARG A 9 -23.27 -41.46 -32.09
CA ARG A 9 -23.05 -40.19 -32.78
C ARG A 9 -23.76 -39.08 -32.01
N ILE A 10 -23.01 -38.15 -31.44
CA ILE A 10 -23.55 -36.91 -30.89
C ILE A 10 -23.63 -35.90 -32.03
N SER A 11 -24.87 -35.52 -32.34
CA SER A 11 -25.25 -34.52 -33.33
C SER A 11 -24.64 -33.16 -33.01
N ARG A 12 -23.99 -32.55 -34.00
CA ARG A 12 -23.46 -31.19 -33.96
C ARG A 12 -24.62 -30.18 -34.03
N THR A 13 -24.86 -29.44 -32.97
CA THR A 13 -25.36 -28.06 -33.08
C THR A 13 -24.38 -27.17 -32.32
N VAL A 14 -23.63 -26.40 -33.11
CA VAL A 14 -22.61 -25.44 -32.67
C VAL A 14 -23.33 -24.16 -32.27
N GLY A 15 -23.36 -23.86 -30.98
CA GLY A 15 -23.62 -22.52 -30.45
C GLY A 15 -22.39 -22.09 -29.67
N VAL A 16 -21.45 -21.42 -30.33
CA VAL A 16 -20.25 -20.84 -29.69
C VAL A 16 -20.65 -19.49 -29.11
N ALA A 17 -20.70 -19.40 -27.79
CA ALA A 17 -20.53 -18.16 -27.05
C ALA A 17 -19.31 -18.32 -26.12
N ILE A 18 -18.26 -17.60 -26.50
CA ILE A 18 -16.91 -17.50 -25.94
C ILE A 18 -17.02 -17.09 -24.45
N ALA A 19 -16.67 -17.98 -23.53
CA ALA A 19 -15.39 -18.09 -22.80
C ALA A 19 -15.08 -16.95 -21.80
N ALA A 20 -15.17 -17.28 -20.52
CA ALA A 20 -14.11 -17.00 -19.54
C ALA A 20 -14.16 -18.08 -18.45
N ALA A 21 -13.24 -19.03 -18.57
CA ALA A 21 -12.99 -20.10 -17.62
C ALA A 21 -12.25 -19.55 -16.39
N GLY A 22 -12.58 -20.09 -15.22
CA GLY A 22 -11.86 -19.85 -13.97
C GLY A 22 -12.57 -20.45 -12.76
N VAL A 23 -12.71 -21.77 -12.73
CA VAL A 23 -13.15 -22.50 -11.53
C VAL A 23 -12.02 -22.45 -10.51
N GLY A 24 -12.23 -21.73 -9.41
CA GLY A 24 -11.48 -21.86 -8.18
C GLY A 24 -12.47 -22.02 -7.04
N VAL A 25 -12.53 -23.21 -6.43
CA VAL A 25 -13.29 -23.42 -5.20
C VAL A 25 -12.61 -22.60 -4.11
N ILE A 26 -13.14 -21.42 -3.81
CA ILE A 26 -12.70 -20.62 -2.67
C ILE A 26 -13.32 -21.26 -1.43
N ALA A 27 -12.54 -22.08 -0.75
CA ALA A 27 -12.82 -22.44 0.63
C ALA A 27 -12.95 -21.14 1.43
N LEU A 28 -14.15 -20.86 1.94
CA LEU A 28 -14.43 -19.78 2.89
C LEU A 28 -13.72 -20.11 4.22
N MET A 29 -12.41 -19.91 4.25
CA MET A 29 -11.70 -19.71 5.50
C MET A 29 -12.04 -18.30 5.98
N PRO A 30 -12.53 -18.11 7.22
CA PRO A 30 -12.59 -16.79 7.80
C PRO A 30 -11.14 -16.36 8.03
N ALA A 31 -10.55 -15.71 7.03
CA ALA A 31 -9.36 -14.93 7.23
C ALA A 31 -9.76 -13.87 8.26
N THR A 32 -9.28 -14.01 9.50
CA THR A 32 -9.22 -12.90 10.43
C THR A 32 -8.29 -11.87 9.79
N ALA A 33 -8.83 -11.03 8.92
CA ALA A 33 -8.13 -9.90 8.35
C ALA A 33 -7.88 -8.92 9.50
N SER A 34 -6.81 -9.15 10.25
CA SER A 34 -6.19 -8.07 11.00
C SER A 34 -5.84 -7.03 9.96
N ALA A 35 -6.60 -5.93 9.89
CA ALA A 35 -6.30 -4.81 9.01
C ALA A 35 -4.83 -4.46 9.24
N ALA A 36 -4.01 -4.62 8.21
CA ALA A 36 -2.59 -4.37 8.36
C ALA A 36 -2.43 -2.89 8.75
N PRO A 37 -1.38 -2.51 9.52
CA PRO A 37 -1.09 -1.11 9.80
C PRO A 37 -1.15 -0.21 8.56
N ALA A 38 -0.81 -0.78 7.40
CA ALA A 38 -0.87 -0.19 6.07
C ALA A 38 -2.29 0.19 5.59
N ASP A 39 -3.35 -0.50 6.02
CA ASP A 39 -4.72 -0.26 5.55
C ASP A 39 -5.43 0.85 6.34
N ARG A 40 -4.82 1.35 7.43
CA ARG A 40 -5.40 2.42 8.24
C ARG A 40 -5.46 3.74 7.47
N ALA A 41 -6.56 4.46 7.61
CA ALA A 41 -6.70 5.79 7.03
C ALA A 41 -5.76 6.81 7.69
N VAL A 42 -5.22 7.73 6.89
CA VAL A 42 -4.43 8.87 7.37
C VAL A 42 -5.37 10.06 7.59
N PRO A 43 -5.49 10.58 8.84
CA PRO A 43 -6.39 11.70 9.10
C PRO A 43 -6.06 12.93 8.26
N GLY A 44 -7.09 13.57 7.71
CA GLY A 44 -6.98 14.76 6.86
C GLY A 44 -6.66 14.46 5.40
N THR A 45 -6.62 13.20 4.98
CA THR A 45 -6.43 12.79 3.58
C THR A 45 -7.40 11.67 3.20
N SER A 46 -7.47 11.34 1.90
CA SER A 46 -8.18 10.16 1.39
C SER A 46 -7.31 8.90 1.35
N CYS A 47 -6.09 8.96 1.88
CA CYS A 47 -5.09 7.89 1.75
C CYS A 47 -5.13 6.90 2.92
N THR A 48 -4.68 5.68 2.66
CA THR A 48 -4.20 4.76 3.72
C THR A 48 -2.70 4.94 4.00
N VAL A 49 -2.23 4.40 5.12
CA VAL A 49 -0.80 4.44 5.51
C VAL A 49 0.09 3.86 4.41
N GLY A 50 -0.28 2.71 3.85
CA GLY A 50 0.48 2.05 2.78
C GLY A 50 0.52 2.86 1.49
N GLN A 51 -0.56 3.59 1.18
CA GLN A 51 -0.58 4.51 0.04
C GLN A 51 0.37 5.69 0.24
N VAL A 52 0.39 6.27 1.44
CA VAL A 52 1.34 7.35 1.77
C VAL A 52 2.78 6.84 1.71
N GLU A 53 3.06 5.62 2.21
CA GLU A 53 4.39 5.01 2.15
C GLU A 53 4.88 4.82 0.71
N ARG A 54 4.03 4.25 -0.15
CA ARG A 54 4.33 4.04 -1.58
C ARG A 54 4.51 5.36 -2.33
N ALA A 55 3.61 6.32 -2.11
CA ALA A 55 3.71 7.65 -2.70
C ALA A 55 4.97 8.39 -2.23
N ALA A 56 5.33 8.32 -0.95
CA ALA A 56 6.55 8.92 -0.40
C ALA A 56 7.80 8.29 -1.02
N THR A 57 7.82 6.97 -1.19
CA THR A 57 8.90 6.25 -1.88
C THR A 57 9.00 6.62 -3.35
N ALA A 58 7.88 6.82 -4.05
CA ALA A 58 7.86 7.23 -5.45
C ALA A 58 8.30 8.69 -5.64
N VAL A 59 7.94 9.59 -4.72
CA VAL A 59 8.36 10.99 -4.74
C VAL A 59 9.84 11.13 -4.38
N SER A 60 10.34 10.29 -3.47
CA SER A 60 11.75 10.26 -3.06
C SER A 60 12.20 8.82 -2.79
N PRO A 61 12.96 8.20 -3.70
CA PRO A 61 13.53 6.88 -3.48
C PRO A 61 14.44 6.82 -2.24
N ALA A 62 15.02 7.95 -1.84
CA ALA A 62 15.78 8.07 -0.60
C ALA A 62 14.89 7.82 0.64
N ILE A 63 13.66 8.34 0.66
CA ILE A 63 12.67 8.04 1.73
C ILE A 63 12.33 6.55 1.72
N GLY A 64 12.14 5.95 0.53
CA GLY A 64 11.99 4.50 0.42
C GLY A 64 13.18 3.74 1.03
N GLY A 65 14.39 4.29 0.91
CA GLY A 65 15.59 3.78 1.57
C GLY A 65 15.52 3.76 3.09
N TYR A 66 15.05 4.85 3.69
CA TYR A 66 14.86 4.94 5.14
C TYR A 66 13.74 4.02 5.65
N LEU A 67 12.63 3.94 4.91
CA LEU A 67 11.47 3.11 5.27
C LEU A 67 11.71 1.61 5.11
N ARG A 68 12.82 1.19 4.49
CA ARG A 68 13.27 -0.22 4.56
C ARG A 68 13.73 -0.63 5.95
N ASN A 69 14.15 0.31 6.80
CA ASN A 69 14.46 0.00 8.19
C ASN A 69 13.14 -0.21 8.97
N PRO A 70 12.92 -1.39 9.58
CA PRO A 70 11.65 -1.72 10.23
C PRO A 70 11.33 -0.81 11.42
N GLN A 71 12.33 -0.28 12.13
CA GLN A 71 12.11 0.65 13.25
C GLN A 71 11.64 2.02 12.74
N ILE A 72 12.27 2.52 11.68
CA ILE A 72 11.88 3.80 11.05
C ILE A 72 10.48 3.68 10.46
N ARG A 73 10.18 2.57 9.79
CA ARG A 73 8.85 2.31 9.24
C ARG A 73 7.78 2.24 10.33
N ALA A 74 8.02 1.50 11.42
CA ALA A 74 7.08 1.42 12.53
C ALA A 74 6.79 2.81 13.13
N GLU A 75 7.81 3.65 13.27
CA GLU A 75 7.63 5.01 13.77
C GLU A 75 6.87 5.90 12.77
N PHE A 76 7.16 5.78 11.47
CA PHE A 76 6.40 6.44 10.42
C PHE A 76 4.92 6.06 10.47
N GLU A 77 4.61 4.76 10.52
CA GLU A 77 3.23 4.25 10.61
C GLU A 77 2.52 4.75 11.87
N ARG A 78 3.24 4.90 12.99
CA ARG A 78 2.70 5.43 14.24
C ARG A 78 2.39 6.92 14.15
N ILE A 79 3.28 7.71 13.54
CA ILE A 79 3.14 9.16 13.45
C ILE A 79 2.09 9.56 12.41
N VAL A 80 2.08 8.91 11.24
CA VAL A 80 1.26 9.35 10.10
C VAL A 80 -0.25 9.23 10.37
N VAL A 81 -0.67 8.31 11.25
CA VAL A 81 -2.07 8.13 11.67
C VAL A 81 -2.52 9.16 12.72
N LEU A 82 -1.63 10.02 13.21
CA LEU A 82 -2.00 11.06 14.18
C LEU A 82 -2.78 12.19 13.50
N PRO A 83 -3.75 12.82 14.21
CA PRO A 83 -4.33 14.09 13.79
C PRO A 83 -3.22 15.11 13.51
N GLU A 84 -3.42 15.98 12.53
CA GLU A 84 -2.40 16.92 12.05
C GLU A 84 -1.64 17.68 13.17
N PRO A 85 -2.30 18.32 14.17
CA PRO A 85 -1.57 19.04 15.21
C PRO A 85 -0.67 18.10 16.05
N GLN A 86 -1.14 16.89 16.36
CA GLN A 86 -0.35 15.91 17.11
C GLN A 86 0.81 15.36 16.27
N ARG A 87 0.57 15.14 14.97
CA ARG A 87 1.60 14.71 14.02
C ARG A 87 2.74 15.72 13.95
N ARG A 88 2.42 17.02 13.80
CA ARG A 88 3.43 18.08 13.78
C ARG A 88 4.21 18.15 15.09
N ALA A 89 3.53 18.02 16.23
CA ALA A 89 4.18 18.02 17.54
C ALA A 89 5.13 16.83 17.72
N GLU A 90 4.75 15.63 17.26
CA GLU A 90 5.57 14.43 17.38
C GLU A 90 6.78 14.47 16.43
N VAL A 91 6.62 14.98 15.21
CA VAL A 91 7.73 15.27 14.32
C VAL A 91 8.70 16.28 14.95
N ALA A 92 8.19 17.37 15.54
CA ALA A 92 9.04 18.34 16.23
C ALA A 92 9.83 17.70 17.39
N ARG A 93 9.17 16.88 18.22
CA ARG A 93 9.82 16.10 19.29
C ARG A 93 10.85 15.10 18.78
N TYR A 94 10.63 14.53 17.60
CA TYR A 94 11.61 13.65 16.97
C TYR A 94 12.83 14.43 16.53
N LEU A 95 12.66 15.58 15.87
CA LEU A 95 13.78 16.42 15.42
C LEU A 95 14.57 17.03 16.59
N ASP A 96 13.89 17.44 17.67
CA ASP A 96 14.53 17.96 18.89
C ASP A 96 15.48 16.93 19.53
N ARG A 97 15.09 15.65 19.51
CA ARG A 97 15.90 14.54 20.04
C ARG A 97 16.96 14.03 19.06
N ASN A 98 16.94 14.46 17.80
CA ASN A 98 17.82 13.98 16.73
C ASN A 98 18.38 15.18 15.95
N PRO A 99 19.34 15.93 16.51
CA PRO A 99 19.84 17.18 15.93
C PRO A 99 20.52 17.01 14.58
N ASP A 100 21.11 15.85 14.31
CA ASP A 100 21.67 15.48 13.00
C ASP A 100 20.59 15.36 11.91
N VAL A 101 19.44 14.78 12.27
CA VAL A 101 18.27 14.70 11.38
C VAL A 101 17.64 16.09 11.21
N ALA A 102 17.54 16.88 12.28
CA ALA A 102 17.04 18.25 12.23
C ALA A 102 17.83 19.11 11.24
N ALA A 103 19.17 19.06 11.29
CA ALA A 103 20.03 19.79 10.36
C ALA A 103 19.81 19.40 8.89
N GLN A 104 19.58 18.11 8.61
CA GLN A 104 19.23 17.67 7.25
C GLN A 104 17.85 18.18 6.84
N VAL A 105 16.85 18.06 7.71
CA VAL A 105 15.48 18.50 7.43
C VAL A 105 15.45 19.99 7.14
N ASP A 106 16.16 20.83 7.90
CA ASP A 106 16.19 22.27 7.68
C ASP A 106 16.88 22.64 6.36
N ARG A 107 17.99 21.96 6.02
CA ARG A 107 18.66 22.12 4.73
C ARG A 107 17.74 21.80 3.55
N PHE A 108 16.84 20.82 3.70
CA PHE A 108 15.97 20.34 2.64
C PHE A 108 14.49 20.71 2.82
N ARG A 109 14.18 21.66 3.70
CA ARG A 109 12.79 22.03 4.04
C ARG A 109 11.93 22.34 2.81
N PRO A 110 12.36 23.18 1.85
CA PRO A 110 11.55 23.49 0.67
C PRO A 110 11.31 22.29 -0.25
N GLN A 111 12.21 21.32 -0.27
CA GLN A 111 12.03 20.07 -1.03
C GLN A 111 11.08 19.14 -0.30
N ILE A 112 11.20 19.03 1.03
CA ILE A 112 10.32 18.24 1.88
C ILE A 112 8.88 18.75 1.78
N ASP A 113 8.65 20.05 1.95
CA ASP A 113 7.29 20.63 1.94
C ASP A 113 6.60 20.39 0.59
N ARG A 114 7.31 20.58 -0.53
CA ARG A 114 6.81 20.26 -1.87
C ARG A 114 6.55 18.76 -2.05
N GLY A 115 7.42 17.92 -1.48
CA GLY A 115 7.28 16.47 -1.50
C GLY A 115 6.04 16.00 -0.74
N VAL A 116 5.82 16.52 0.47
CA VAL A 116 4.64 16.21 1.30
C VAL A 116 3.35 16.61 0.58
N ALA A 117 3.29 17.83 0.02
CA ALA A 117 2.12 18.28 -0.73
C ALA A 117 1.85 17.36 -1.95
N ARG A 118 2.90 16.93 -2.65
CA ARG A 118 2.77 15.99 -3.77
C ARG A 118 2.28 14.61 -3.32
N VAL A 119 2.83 14.06 -2.23
CA VAL A 119 2.39 12.77 -1.66
C VAL A 119 0.90 12.80 -1.35
N ILE A 120 0.43 13.83 -0.66
CA ILE A 120 -0.99 13.99 -0.31
C ILE A 120 -1.86 14.07 -1.58
N ALA A 121 -1.41 14.81 -2.60
CA ALA A 121 -2.16 15.02 -3.84
C ALA A 121 -2.21 13.81 -4.79
N THR A 122 -1.35 12.79 -4.58
CA THR A 122 -1.24 11.65 -5.52
C THR A 122 -1.31 10.27 -4.85
N CYS A 123 -1.53 10.20 -3.53
CA CYS A 123 -1.48 8.94 -2.79
C CYS A 123 -2.52 7.91 -3.27
N ASP A 124 -3.65 8.38 -3.78
CA ASP A 124 -4.75 7.60 -4.32
C ASP A 124 -4.38 6.83 -5.58
N ARG A 125 -3.28 7.21 -6.24
CA ARG A 125 -2.72 6.52 -7.41
C ARG A 125 -1.79 5.37 -7.04
N PHE A 126 -1.49 5.21 -5.75
CA PHE A 126 -0.65 4.15 -5.21
C PHE A 126 -1.50 3.21 -4.36
#